data_AF-A0A1D9QMR9-F1
#
_entry.id   AF-A0A1D9QMR9-F1
#
_cell.length_a   1.000
_cell.length_b   1.000
_cell.length_c   1.000
_cell.angle_alpha   90.00
_cell.angle_beta   90.00
_cell.angle_gamma   90.00
#
_symmetry.space_group_name_H-M   'P 1'
#
loop_
_entity.id
_entity.type
_entity.pdbx_description
1 polymer ?
#
loop_
_entity_poly.entity_id
_entity_poly.type
_entity_poly.pdbx_seq_one_letter_code
_entity_poly.pdbx_strand_id
1 'polypeptide(L)'
;MIKQDGLEWVAETFGLEPRWSSEPDIAKVESISRKHLNLKENDFCHLSFYAQGAFNKLYKVEIEDGCFLVRVTLPVDPSNKTNSEVATINFIRQTTDIPVPQILAFDDSNDEGTITGIIDWECVSTLPLWKSCDFPEFLKGKERNEEPNRNNYAPEDEEDANEPAADALDNEGTNDLFWEHLLEYESTMLRTLFLDEMQKIAPEWIEESTKGAGKADFEIAVQHCDGGWSVKRLTAWLDAIEKGENWSLRRNLYGYS
;
A
#
# COMPACT_ATOMS: atom_id res chain seq x y z
N MET A 1 22.02 -19.13 -2.15
CA MET A 1 21.59 -17.84 -1.58
C MET A 1 22.54 -17.50 -0.44
N ILE A 2 23.05 -16.28 -0.41
CA ILE A 2 23.82 -15.78 0.74
C ILE A 2 22.85 -15.73 1.92
N LYS A 3 23.24 -16.29 3.07
CA LYS A 3 22.42 -16.25 4.28
C LYS A 3 22.44 -14.82 4.81
N GLN A 4 21.33 -14.11 4.68
CA GLN A 4 21.14 -12.78 5.26
C GLN A 4 20.51 -12.95 6.64
N ASP A 5 21.10 -12.34 7.66
CA ASP A 5 20.59 -12.44 9.03
C ASP A 5 19.25 -11.69 9.16
N GLY A 6 18.29 -12.27 9.88
CA GLY A 6 16.94 -11.70 10.01
C GLY A 6 16.00 -11.89 8.80
N LEU A 7 16.47 -12.47 7.70
CA LEU A 7 15.66 -12.76 6.50
C LEU A 7 15.57 -14.27 6.25
N GLU A 8 14.35 -14.74 6.02
CA GLU A 8 14.07 -16.05 5.42
C GLU A 8 13.25 -15.90 4.15
N TRP A 9 13.48 -16.81 3.19
CA TRP A 9 12.67 -16.91 1.98
C TRP A 9 11.78 -18.14 2.10
N VAL A 10 10.46 -17.92 2.11
CA VAL A 10 9.46 -18.99 2.21
C VAL A 10 8.88 -19.26 0.83
N ALA A 11 8.80 -20.53 0.44
CA ALA A 11 8.17 -20.93 -0.81
C ALA A 11 6.65 -20.95 -0.63
N GLU A 12 5.96 -20.15 -1.44
CA GLU A 12 4.51 -20.05 -1.52
C GLU A 12 4.04 -20.46 -2.93
N THR A 13 2.73 -20.61 -3.11
CA THR A 13 2.09 -21.06 -4.36
C THR A 13 2.53 -20.28 -5.61
N PHE A 14 2.91 -19.00 -5.46
CA PHE A 14 3.29 -18.11 -6.57
C PHE A 14 4.73 -17.60 -6.52
N GLY A 15 5.61 -18.17 -5.69
CA GLY A 15 7.03 -17.79 -5.68
C GLY A 15 7.69 -17.84 -4.31
N LEU A 16 8.78 -17.09 -4.16
CA LEU A 16 9.47 -16.93 -2.88
C LEU A 16 9.04 -15.61 -2.24
N GLU A 17 8.54 -15.69 -1.00
CA GLU A 17 8.17 -14.53 -0.20
C GLU A 17 9.24 -14.27 0.88
N PRO A 18 9.79 -13.05 0.99
CA PRO A 18 10.74 -12.73 2.04
C PRO A 18 10.01 -12.41 3.35
N ARG A 19 10.43 -13.06 4.45
CA ARG A 19 9.86 -12.88 5.79
C ARG A 19 10.94 -12.59 6.83
N TRP A 20 10.53 -11.95 7.92
CA TRP A 20 11.37 -11.75 9.10
C TRP A 20 11.63 -13.11 9.77
N SER A 21 12.87 -13.57 9.79
CA SER A 21 13.24 -14.79 10.53
C SER A 21 13.42 -14.54 12.03
N SER A 22 13.57 -13.27 12.42
CA SER A 22 13.69 -12.82 13.80
C SER A 22 13.17 -11.39 13.96
N GLU A 23 12.77 -11.05 15.19
CA GLU A 23 12.43 -9.68 15.54
C GLU A 23 13.68 -8.80 15.62
N PRO A 24 13.62 -7.52 15.20
CA PRO A 24 14.69 -6.57 15.43
C PRO A 24 14.98 -6.42 16.93
N ASP A 25 16.27 -6.34 17.27
CA ASP A 25 16.71 -6.14 18.65
C ASP A 25 16.42 -4.70 19.09
N ILE A 26 15.38 -4.54 19.92
CA ILE A 26 14.92 -3.25 20.44
C ILE A 26 16.04 -2.49 21.17
N ALA A 27 16.92 -3.18 21.89
CA ALA A 27 18.02 -2.53 22.61
C ALA A 27 19.04 -1.93 21.64
N LYS A 28 19.28 -2.59 20.50
CA LYS A 28 20.11 -2.02 19.43
C LYS A 28 19.44 -0.83 18.76
N VAL A 29 18.12 -0.92 18.53
CA VAL A 29 17.33 0.20 17.98
C VAL A 29 17.42 1.42 18.88
N GLU A 30 17.29 1.26 20.18
CA GLU A 30 17.46 2.36 21.12
C GLU A 30 18.90 2.90 21.11
N SER A 31 19.92 2.03 21.15
CA SER A 31 21.33 2.43 21.13
C SER A 31 21.69 3.28 19.90
N ILE A 32 21.25 2.85 18.72
CA ILE A 32 21.48 3.56 17.45
C ILE A 32 20.71 4.88 17.43
N SER A 33 19.47 4.89 17.92
CA SER A 33 18.68 6.12 18.04
C SER A 33 19.37 7.14 18.93
N ARG A 34 19.81 6.72 20.13
CA ARG A 34 20.56 7.57 21.07
C ARG A 34 21.83 8.13 20.44
N LYS A 35 22.59 7.30 19.73
CA LYS A 35 23.80 7.72 19.01
C LYS A 35 23.51 8.83 17.99
N HIS A 36 22.50 8.66 17.14
CA HIS A 36 22.20 9.62 16.07
C HIS A 36 21.46 10.88 16.54
N LEU A 37 20.72 10.78 17.64
CA LEU A 37 20.08 11.92 18.30
C LEU A 37 21.00 12.65 19.29
N ASN A 38 22.27 12.22 19.43
CA ASN A 38 23.25 12.76 20.38
C ASN A 38 22.77 12.74 21.84
N LEU A 39 22.00 11.71 22.22
CA LEU A 39 21.51 11.51 23.58
C LEU A 39 22.60 10.88 24.45
N LYS A 40 22.73 11.38 25.68
CA LYS A 40 23.56 10.77 26.73
C LYS A 40 22.86 9.56 27.33
N GLU A 41 23.63 8.74 28.04
CA GLU A 41 23.15 7.49 28.68
C GLU A 41 21.97 7.70 29.62
N ASN A 42 21.92 8.84 30.32
CA ASN A 42 20.85 9.17 31.27
C ASN A 42 19.73 10.04 30.68
N ASP A 43 19.83 10.44 29.41
CA ASP A 43 18.79 11.26 28.80
C ASP A 43 17.53 10.40 28.57
N PHE A 44 16.35 11.01 28.75
CA PHE A 44 15.09 10.32 28.50
C PHE A 44 14.97 9.93 27.03
N CYS A 45 14.76 8.64 26.80
CA CYS A 45 14.50 8.07 25.48
C CYS A 45 13.59 6.87 25.69
N HIS A 46 12.35 6.97 25.21
CA HIS A 46 11.40 5.88 25.22
C HIS A 46 11.19 5.37 23.80
N LEU A 47 11.58 4.11 23.57
CA LEU A 47 11.35 3.41 22.32
C LEU A 47 10.08 2.56 22.43
N SER A 48 9.16 2.71 21.48
CA SER A 48 7.93 1.91 21.39
C SER A 48 7.69 1.44 19.95
N PHE A 49 7.06 0.28 19.78
CA PHE A 49 6.62 -0.16 18.46
C PHE A 49 5.50 0.76 17.95
N TYR A 50 5.59 1.18 16.69
CA TYR A 50 4.62 2.09 16.08
C TYR A 50 3.73 1.38 15.07
N ALA A 51 4.34 0.74 14.07
CA ALA A 51 3.63 0.05 13.00
C ALA A 51 4.56 -0.92 12.26
N GLN A 52 3.99 -1.83 11.47
CA GLN A 52 4.76 -2.67 10.56
C GLN A 52 4.03 -2.84 9.22
N GLY A 53 4.82 -3.02 8.17
CA GLY A 53 4.39 -3.54 6.88
C GLY A 53 5.17 -4.79 6.52
N ALA A 54 4.97 -5.31 5.30
CA ALA A 54 5.60 -6.55 4.84
C ALA A 54 7.14 -6.57 5.02
N PHE A 55 7.80 -5.45 4.73
CA PHE A 55 9.27 -5.36 4.75
C PHE A 55 9.82 -4.34 5.74
N ASN A 56 8.98 -3.66 6.52
CA ASN A 56 9.43 -2.55 7.38
C ASN A 56 8.76 -2.64 8.74
N LYS A 57 9.54 -2.44 9.80
CA LYS A 57 9.06 -2.24 11.16
C LYS A 57 9.40 -0.82 11.60
N LEU A 58 8.44 -0.14 12.19
CA LEU A 58 8.54 1.26 12.61
C LEU A 58 8.50 1.32 14.13
N TYR A 59 9.43 2.06 14.71
CA TYR A 59 9.53 2.29 16.14
C TYR A 59 9.50 3.79 16.41
N LYS A 60 8.66 4.22 17.34
CA LYS A 60 8.59 5.60 17.80
C LYS A 60 9.62 5.80 18.92
N VAL A 61 10.45 6.83 18.77
CA VAL A 61 11.41 7.29 19.79
C VAL A 61 10.90 8.61 20.36
N GLU A 62 10.56 8.61 21.64
CA GLU A 62 10.15 9.82 22.37
C GLU A 62 11.31 10.28 23.25
N ILE A 63 11.69 11.55 23.10
CA ILE A 63 12.68 12.23 23.94
C ILE A 63 12.03 13.46 24.60
N GLU A 64 12.74 14.16 25.48
CA GLU A 64 12.19 15.35 26.15
C GLU A 64 11.74 16.44 25.16
N ASP A 65 12.52 16.66 24.10
CA ASP A 65 12.33 17.76 23.15
C ASP A 65 11.62 17.36 21.84
N GLY A 66 11.07 16.14 21.75
CA GLY A 66 10.46 15.70 20.49
C GLY A 66 10.13 14.23 20.38
N CYS A 67 9.51 13.91 19.26
CA CYS A 67 9.14 12.57 18.86
C CYS A 67 9.71 12.28 17.48
N PHE A 68 10.16 11.05 17.31
CA PHE A 68 10.92 10.59 16.17
C PHE A 68 10.45 9.20 15.76
N LEU A 69 10.67 8.82 14.50
CA LEU A 69 10.23 7.53 13.98
C LEU A 69 11.40 6.83 13.31
N VAL A 70 11.80 5.68 13.82
CA VAL A 70 12.89 4.85 13.31
C VAL A 70 12.32 3.70 12.50
N ARG A 71 12.88 3.48 11.31
CA ARG A 71 12.51 2.36 10.46
C ARG A 71 13.60 1.30 10.40
N VAL A 72 13.19 0.05 10.58
CA VAL A 72 14.02 -1.14 10.41
C VAL A 72 13.48 -1.90 9.21
N THR A 73 14.30 -2.10 8.18
CA THR A 73 13.89 -2.73 6.92
C THR A 73 14.43 -4.16 6.83
N LEU A 74 13.59 -5.06 6.35
CA LEU A 74 13.95 -6.45 6.04
C LEU A 74 15.04 -6.44 4.96
N PRO A 75 16.19 -7.12 5.18
CA PRO A 75 17.39 -6.97 4.34
C PRO A 75 17.32 -7.74 3.02
N VAL A 76 16.25 -7.53 2.23
CA VAL A 76 16.02 -8.20 0.92
C VAL A 76 17.07 -7.80 -0.12
N ASP A 77 17.39 -6.50 -0.18
CA ASP A 77 18.45 -5.93 -1.02
C ASP A 77 19.23 -4.90 -0.18
N PRO A 78 20.13 -5.38 0.71
CA PRO A 78 20.87 -4.53 1.62
C PRO A 78 21.66 -3.46 0.87
N SER A 79 21.85 -2.33 1.53
CA SER A 79 22.48 -1.13 0.99
C SER A 79 21.71 -0.44 -0.13
N ASN A 80 21.46 -1.11 -1.27
CA ASN A 80 20.86 -0.50 -2.45
C ASN A 80 19.46 0.07 -2.19
N LYS A 81 18.60 -0.69 -1.51
CA LYS A 81 17.24 -0.25 -1.21
C LYS A 81 17.23 1.01 -0.35
N THR A 82 18.02 1.01 0.73
CA THR A 82 18.15 2.16 1.65
C THR A 82 18.74 3.37 0.95
N ASN A 83 19.87 3.19 0.24
CA ASN A 83 20.55 4.27 -0.46
C ASN A 83 19.66 4.91 -1.53
N SER A 84 18.92 4.10 -2.30
CA SER A 84 18.02 4.60 -3.34
C SER A 84 16.90 5.46 -2.76
N GLU A 85 16.34 5.05 -1.61
CA GLU A 85 15.29 5.82 -0.94
C GLU A 85 15.83 7.13 -0.35
N VAL A 86 16.95 7.09 0.37
CA VAL A 86 17.59 8.28 0.95
C VAL A 86 17.97 9.28 -0.14
N ALA A 87 18.54 8.80 -1.25
CA ALA A 87 18.89 9.64 -2.40
C ALA A 87 17.64 10.31 -3.00
N THR A 88 16.55 9.55 -3.15
CA THR A 88 15.28 10.06 -3.71
C THR A 88 14.66 11.13 -2.81
N ILE A 89 14.57 10.89 -1.51
CA ILE A 89 14.00 11.85 -0.55
C ILE A 89 14.83 13.13 -0.53
N ASN A 90 16.16 13.02 -0.46
CA ASN A 90 17.04 14.18 -0.49
C ASN A 90 16.92 14.96 -1.80
N PHE A 91 16.83 14.28 -2.95
CA PHE A 91 16.65 14.92 -4.24
C PHE A 91 15.34 15.72 -4.31
N ILE A 92 14.22 15.13 -3.89
CA ILE A 92 12.91 15.80 -3.89
C ILE A 92 12.93 17.01 -2.95
N ARG A 93 13.50 16.85 -1.75
CA ARG A 93 13.61 17.93 -0.75
C ARG A 93 14.44 19.12 -1.26
N GLN A 94 15.49 18.86 -2.03
CA GLN A 94 16.38 19.89 -2.56
C GLN A 94 15.85 20.56 -3.82
N THR A 95 14.97 19.89 -4.56
CA THR A 95 14.59 20.29 -5.92
C THR A 95 13.14 20.79 -6.01
N THR A 96 12.33 20.58 -4.98
CA THR A 96 10.89 20.89 -4.98
C THR A 96 10.44 21.50 -3.66
N ASP A 97 9.30 22.18 -3.68
CA ASP A 97 8.63 22.68 -2.47
C ASP A 97 7.72 21.63 -1.80
N ILE A 98 7.76 20.38 -2.28
CA ILE A 98 6.94 19.31 -1.72
C ILE A 98 7.51 18.95 -0.33
N PRO A 99 6.69 19.00 0.74
CA PRO A 99 7.15 18.59 2.05
C PRO A 99 7.45 17.09 2.00
N VAL A 100 8.72 16.74 2.25
CA VAL A 100 9.15 15.35 2.32
C VAL A 100 9.95 15.08 3.59
N PRO A 101 10.09 13.79 3.93
CA PRO A 101 10.87 13.28 5.05
C PRO A 101 12.14 14.06 5.40
N GLN A 102 12.50 14.28 6.68
CA GLN A 102 13.91 14.56 6.98
C GLN A 102 14.64 13.28 7.33
N ILE A 103 15.72 13.00 6.60
CA ILE A 103 16.64 11.92 6.97
C ILE A 103 17.67 12.51 7.94
N LEU A 104 17.51 12.26 9.24
CA LEU A 104 18.54 12.66 10.23
C LEU A 104 19.77 11.74 10.20
N ALA A 105 19.57 10.44 10.01
CA ALA A 105 20.65 9.47 9.82
C ALA A 105 20.11 8.22 9.13
N PHE A 106 20.99 7.47 8.46
CA PHE A 106 20.70 6.15 7.90
C PHE A 106 21.94 5.26 8.01
N ASP A 107 21.72 3.94 8.08
CA ASP A 107 22.75 2.91 7.96
C ASP A 107 22.33 1.95 6.85
N ASP A 108 23.24 1.68 5.94
CA ASP A 108 23.04 0.86 4.75
C ASP A 108 23.81 -0.47 4.85
N SER A 109 24.55 -0.69 5.94
CA SER A 109 25.27 -1.93 6.21
C SER A 109 24.33 -3.02 6.75
N ASN A 110 24.65 -4.27 6.43
CA ASN A 110 23.91 -5.44 6.90
C ASN A 110 24.54 -6.08 8.15
N ASP A 111 25.47 -5.38 8.78
CA ASP A 111 26.10 -5.83 10.01
C ASP A 111 25.22 -5.38 11.18
N GLU A 112 24.87 -6.29 12.08
CA GLU A 112 24.28 -6.00 13.40
C GLU A 112 22.74 -5.83 13.55
N GLY A 113 21.90 -6.20 12.57
CA GLY A 113 20.44 -6.13 12.74
C GLY A 113 19.88 -4.81 12.22
N THR A 114 19.98 -4.70 10.89
CA THR A 114 19.83 -3.58 9.97
C THR A 114 18.84 -2.51 10.39
N ILE A 115 19.34 -1.43 10.98
CA ILE A 115 18.57 -0.19 11.17
C ILE A 115 18.82 0.70 9.98
N THR A 116 17.90 0.65 9.03
CA THR A 116 17.83 1.60 7.92
C THR A 116 17.34 2.94 8.45
N GLY A 117 18.20 3.67 9.17
CA GLY A 117 17.80 4.85 9.91
C GLY A 117 16.99 5.83 9.07
N ILE A 118 15.99 6.45 9.70
CA ILE A 118 15.37 7.72 9.33
C ILE A 118 14.82 8.28 10.63
N ILE A 119 14.86 9.61 10.82
CA ILE A 119 14.04 10.30 11.81
C ILE A 119 13.69 11.69 11.25
N ASP A 120 12.46 11.84 10.82
CA ASP A 120 11.48 12.91 11.04
C ASP A 120 10.48 12.65 9.92
N TRP A 121 9.37 12.02 10.28
CA TRP A 121 8.32 11.65 9.35
C TRP A 121 7.00 11.99 10.02
N GLU A 122 6.49 13.20 9.75
CA GLU A 122 5.06 13.34 9.63
C GLU A 122 4.61 12.39 8.50
N CYS A 123 3.60 11.57 8.75
CA CYS A 123 3.15 10.50 7.87
C CYS A 123 2.67 11.03 6.49
N VAL A 124 3.60 11.23 5.54
CA VAL A 124 3.26 11.77 4.21
C VAL A 124 3.87 10.92 3.10
N SER A 125 3.05 10.11 2.43
CA SER A 125 3.44 9.45 1.18
C SER A 125 3.74 10.50 0.10
N THR A 126 4.94 10.50 -0.47
CA THR A 126 5.27 11.33 -1.63
C THR A 126 4.88 10.58 -2.90
N LEU A 127 3.75 10.95 -3.50
CA LEU A 127 3.28 10.39 -4.76
C LEU A 127 3.26 11.50 -5.82
N PRO A 128 3.50 11.17 -7.10
CA PRO A 128 3.14 12.08 -8.19
C PRO A 128 1.67 12.48 -8.07
N LEU A 129 1.34 13.74 -8.40
CA LEU A 129 -0.01 14.29 -8.18
C LEU A 129 -1.10 13.43 -8.83
N TRP A 130 -0.90 12.97 -10.06
CA TRP A 130 -1.80 12.03 -10.74
C TRP A 130 -2.07 10.72 -9.99
N LYS A 131 -1.12 10.24 -9.18
CA LYS A 131 -1.26 9.01 -8.38
C LYS A 131 -1.93 9.29 -7.02
N SER A 132 -1.79 10.49 -6.48
CA SER A 132 -2.57 10.94 -5.32
C SER A 132 -4.01 11.33 -5.68
N CYS A 133 -4.27 11.72 -6.93
CA CYS A 133 -5.58 12.06 -7.44
C CYS A 133 -6.37 10.83 -7.90
N ASP A 134 -6.52 9.85 -7.02
CA ASP A 134 -7.26 8.60 -7.26
C ASP A 134 -8.32 8.36 -6.18
N PHE A 135 -9.27 7.48 -6.44
CA PHE A 135 -10.31 7.16 -5.46
C PHE A 135 -9.70 6.60 -4.16
N PRO A 136 -10.31 6.92 -2.99
CA PRO A 136 -10.05 6.19 -1.76
C PRO A 136 -10.20 4.67 -1.96
N GLU A 137 -9.41 3.87 -1.26
CA GLU A 137 -9.33 2.41 -1.48
C GLU A 137 -10.71 1.73 -1.40
N PHE A 138 -11.56 2.12 -0.45
CA PHE A 138 -12.90 1.56 -0.28
C PHE A 138 -13.89 1.91 -1.41
N LEU A 139 -13.57 2.90 -2.26
CA LEU A 139 -14.35 3.24 -3.45
C LEU A 139 -13.78 2.61 -4.74
N LYS A 140 -12.67 1.87 -4.64
CA LYS A 140 -12.13 1.10 -5.77
C LYS A 140 -12.88 -0.21 -5.91
N GLY A 141 -12.90 -0.75 -7.13
CA GLY A 141 -13.59 -1.99 -7.46
C GLY A 141 -14.50 -1.85 -8.68
N LYS A 142 -15.25 -2.90 -8.98
CA LYS A 142 -16.08 -2.98 -10.18
C LYS A 142 -17.21 -1.95 -10.17
N GLU A 143 -17.55 -1.42 -11.35
CA GLU A 143 -18.71 -0.54 -11.54
C GLU A 143 -19.98 -1.36 -11.76
N ARG A 144 -21.04 -1.00 -11.04
CA ARG A 144 -22.39 -1.55 -11.21
C ARG A 144 -23.41 -0.42 -11.13
N ASN A 145 -24.10 -0.17 -12.25
CA ASN A 145 -25.08 0.91 -12.35
C ASN A 145 -26.52 0.48 -12.03
N GLU A 146 -26.78 -0.83 -12.00
CA GLU A 146 -28.10 -1.39 -11.73
C GLU A 146 -28.10 -2.07 -10.37
N GLU A 147 -29.07 -1.70 -9.53
CA GLU A 147 -29.26 -2.29 -8.22
C GLU A 147 -29.55 -3.80 -8.35
N PRO A 148 -28.81 -4.67 -7.66
CA PRO A 148 -29.06 -6.10 -7.73
C PRO A 148 -30.42 -6.45 -7.12
N ASN A 149 -31.22 -7.23 -7.83
CA ASN A 149 -32.47 -7.75 -7.29
C ASN A 149 -32.21 -9.08 -6.58
N ARG A 150 -32.44 -9.13 -5.27
CA ARG A 150 -32.24 -10.31 -4.41
C ARG A 150 -32.89 -11.58 -4.96
N ASN A 151 -34.05 -11.48 -5.62
CA ASN A 151 -34.78 -12.64 -6.16
C ASN A 151 -34.09 -13.31 -7.35
N ASN A 152 -33.06 -12.68 -7.94
CA ASN A 152 -32.31 -13.24 -9.05
C ASN A 152 -31.11 -14.09 -8.60
N TYR A 153 -30.89 -14.20 -7.29
CA TYR A 153 -29.78 -14.94 -6.71
C TYR A 153 -30.27 -16.24 -6.09
N ALA A 154 -29.43 -17.28 -6.16
CA ALA A 154 -29.72 -18.54 -5.51
C ALA A 154 -29.75 -18.36 -3.98
N PRO A 155 -30.63 -19.06 -3.27
CA PRO A 155 -30.50 -19.19 -1.83
C PRO A 155 -29.17 -19.89 -1.51
N GLU A 156 -28.67 -19.67 -0.30
CA GLU A 156 -27.46 -20.32 0.19
C GLU A 156 -27.66 -21.85 0.26
N ASP A 157 -26.67 -22.61 -0.20
CA ASP A 157 -26.69 -24.07 -0.12
C ASP A 157 -26.40 -24.50 1.33
N GLU A 158 -27.22 -25.41 1.89
CA GLU A 158 -27.05 -25.93 3.27
C GLU A 158 -25.69 -26.65 3.49
N GLU A 159 -24.93 -26.94 2.43
CA GLU A 159 -23.60 -27.57 2.49
C GLU A 159 -22.45 -26.58 2.82
N ASP A 160 -22.64 -25.26 2.61
CA ASP A 160 -21.63 -24.22 2.94
C ASP A 160 -21.72 -23.73 4.40
N ALA A 161 -22.71 -24.20 5.17
CA ALA A 161 -22.91 -23.89 6.59
C ALA A 161 -21.82 -24.46 7.54
N ASN A 162 -20.69 -24.95 7.01
CA ASN A 162 -19.55 -25.47 7.78
C ASN A 162 -18.49 -24.41 8.10
N GLU A 163 -18.77 -23.12 7.88
CA GLU A 163 -17.92 -22.06 8.41
C GLU A 163 -18.07 -21.98 9.95
N PRO A 164 -16.95 -21.88 10.70
CA PRO A 164 -17.01 -21.74 12.15
C PRO A 164 -17.78 -20.47 12.52
N ALA A 165 -18.85 -20.63 13.31
CA ALA A 165 -19.84 -19.63 13.70
C ALA A 165 -19.30 -18.35 14.40
N ALA A 166 -17.98 -18.16 14.50
CA ALA A 166 -17.38 -16.97 15.08
C ALA A 166 -17.34 -15.79 14.10
N ASP A 167 -17.27 -16.04 12.79
CA ASP A 167 -17.15 -15.01 11.73
C ASP A 167 -18.23 -15.10 10.64
N ALA A 168 -19.21 -16.01 10.77
CA ALA A 168 -20.32 -16.13 9.83
C ALA A 168 -21.18 -14.85 9.89
N LEU A 169 -21.00 -13.98 8.89
CA LEU A 169 -21.88 -12.84 8.67
C LEU A 169 -23.30 -13.37 8.41
N ASP A 170 -24.31 -12.77 9.05
CA ASP A 170 -25.71 -13.11 8.79
C ASP A 170 -26.05 -12.68 7.35
N ASN A 171 -25.92 -13.62 6.43
CA ASN A 171 -26.19 -13.45 5.00
C ASN A 171 -27.70 -13.43 4.68
N GLU A 172 -28.56 -13.48 5.72
CA GLU A 172 -30.00 -13.51 5.66
C GLU A 172 -30.56 -14.61 4.72
N GLY A 173 -29.83 -15.70 4.47
CA GLY A 173 -30.23 -16.79 3.57
C GLY A 173 -30.12 -16.46 2.08
N THR A 174 -29.20 -15.58 1.68
CA THR A 174 -28.90 -15.27 0.27
C THR A 174 -27.41 -15.45 0.01
N ASN A 175 -27.07 -16.00 -1.16
CA ASN A 175 -25.69 -16.20 -1.59
C ASN A 175 -24.86 -14.90 -1.54
N ASP A 176 -23.61 -14.99 -1.09
CA ASP A 176 -22.65 -13.89 -0.94
C ASP A 176 -22.51 -13.00 -2.17
N LEU A 177 -22.69 -13.56 -3.37
CA LEU A 177 -22.66 -12.83 -4.63
C LEU A 177 -23.69 -11.68 -4.69
N PHE A 178 -24.84 -11.81 -4.02
CA PHE A 178 -25.79 -10.72 -3.91
C PHE A 178 -25.20 -9.53 -3.14
N TRP A 179 -24.58 -9.82 -2.00
CA TRP A 179 -23.99 -8.80 -1.11
C TRP A 179 -22.78 -8.13 -1.75
N GLU A 180 -21.92 -8.90 -2.44
CA GLU A 180 -20.83 -8.36 -3.25
C GLU A 180 -21.37 -7.39 -4.32
N HIS A 181 -22.38 -7.82 -5.08
CA HIS A 181 -22.98 -6.97 -6.11
C HIS A 181 -23.70 -5.75 -5.52
N LEU A 182 -24.28 -5.86 -4.33
CA LEU A 182 -24.91 -4.72 -3.66
C LEU A 182 -23.84 -3.69 -3.27
N LEU A 183 -22.72 -4.14 -2.70
CA LEU A 183 -21.59 -3.30 -2.37
C LEU A 183 -20.98 -2.63 -3.62
N GLU A 184 -20.86 -3.35 -4.73
CA GLU A 184 -20.42 -2.78 -6.02
C GLU A 184 -21.34 -1.64 -6.48
N TYR A 185 -22.66 -1.82 -6.36
CA TYR A 185 -23.66 -0.81 -6.72
C TYR A 185 -23.57 0.41 -5.81
N GLU A 186 -23.57 0.20 -4.49
CA GLU A 186 -23.46 1.28 -3.51
C GLU A 186 -22.16 2.07 -3.69
N SER A 187 -21.04 1.38 -3.89
CA SER A 187 -19.74 2.02 -4.17
C SER A 187 -19.76 2.82 -5.48
N THR A 188 -20.50 2.37 -6.49
CA THR A 188 -20.69 3.11 -7.76
C THR A 188 -21.49 4.39 -7.56
N MET A 189 -22.54 4.34 -6.74
CA MET A 189 -23.30 5.54 -6.38
C MET A 189 -22.45 6.51 -5.56
N LEU A 190 -21.67 6.00 -4.60
CA LEU A 190 -20.74 6.81 -3.80
C LEU A 190 -19.62 7.43 -4.63
N ARG A 191 -19.08 6.74 -5.63
CA ARG A 191 -18.12 7.31 -6.58
C ARG A 191 -18.70 8.50 -7.33
N THR A 192 -19.96 8.41 -7.74
CA THR A 192 -20.65 9.50 -8.42
C THR A 192 -20.74 10.73 -7.51
N LEU A 193 -21.21 10.53 -6.27
CA LEU A 193 -21.27 11.59 -5.26
C LEU A 193 -19.88 12.18 -4.94
N PHE A 194 -18.87 11.32 -4.81
CA PHE A 194 -17.49 11.74 -4.55
C PHE A 194 -16.97 12.63 -5.67
N LEU A 195 -17.15 12.24 -6.94
CA LEU A 195 -16.72 13.06 -8.07
C LEU A 195 -17.46 14.41 -8.10
N ASP A 196 -18.76 14.43 -7.83
CA ASP A 196 -19.56 15.66 -7.77
C ASP A 196 -19.06 16.61 -6.66
N GLU A 197 -18.71 16.09 -5.49
CA GLU A 197 -18.16 16.89 -4.40
C GLU A 197 -16.73 17.34 -4.68
N MET A 198 -15.87 16.46 -5.21
CA MET A 198 -14.50 16.81 -5.60
C MET A 198 -14.48 17.88 -6.68
N GLN A 199 -15.42 17.85 -7.63
CA GLN A 199 -15.56 18.89 -8.65
C GLN A 199 -15.89 20.26 -8.06
N LYS A 200 -16.62 20.32 -6.93
CA LYS A 200 -16.97 21.57 -6.23
C LYS A 200 -15.83 22.07 -5.36
N ILE A 201 -15.16 21.17 -4.64
CA ILE A 201 -14.19 21.51 -3.60
C ILE A 201 -12.76 21.64 -4.14
N ALA A 202 -12.37 20.80 -5.09
CA ALA A 202 -11.02 20.70 -5.64
C ALA A 202 -11.07 20.35 -7.15
N PRO A 203 -11.49 21.28 -8.03
CA PRO A 203 -11.57 21.03 -9.47
C PRO A 203 -10.22 20.62 -10.09
N GLU A 204 -9.10 21.12 -9.56
CA GLU A 204 -7.76 20.73 -9.95
C GLU A 204 -7.46 19.24 -9.70
N TRP A 205 -8.09 18.64 -8.68
CA TRP A 205 -7.98 17.21 -8.42
C TRP A 205 -8.63 16.40 -9.56
N ILE A 206 -9.79 16.86 -10.06
CA ILE A 206 -10.49 16.21 -11.19
C ILE A 206 -9.67 16.35 -12.47
N GLU A 207 -9.10 17.53 -12.73
CA GLU A 207 -8.25 17.77 -13.89
C GLU A 207 -7.03 16.84 -13.88
N GLU A 208 -6.30 16.78 -12.77
CA GLU A 208 -5.10 15.95 -12.66
C GLU A 208 -5.44 14.45 -12.67
N SER A 209 -6.54 14.03 -12.04
CA SER A 209 -7.04 12.65 -12.11
C SER A 209 -7.33 12.23 -13.56
N THR A 210 -8.01 13.10 -14.31
CA THR A 210 -8.37 12.88 -15.72
C THR A 210 -7.13 12.84 -16.61
N LYS A 211 -6.23 13.81 -16.46
CA LYS A 211 -4.95 13.87 -17.20
C LYS A 211 -4.04 12.70 -16.86
N GLY A 212 -4.10 12.24 -15.62
CA GLY A 212 -3.39 11.09 -15.08
C GLY A 212 -3.94 9.73 -15.51
N ALA A 213 -5.08 9.69 -16.21
CA ALA A 213 -5.86 8.47 -16.43
C ALA A 213 -5.01 7.30 -16.98
N GLY A 214 -4.29 7.56 -18.07
CA GLY A 214 -3.46 6.54 -18.72
C GLY A 214 -2.23 6.12 -17.90
N LYS A 215 -1.67 7.01 -17.07
CA LYS A 215 -0.52 6.68 -16.20
C LYS A 215 -0.92 5.71 -15.10
N ALA A 216 -2.08 5.94 -14.48
CA ALA A 216 -2.57 5.04 -13.45
C ALA A 216 -3.08 3.70 -14.01
N ASP A 217 -3.62 3.68 -15.24
CA ASP A 217 -3.88 2.41 -15.93
C ASP A 217 -2.58 1.65 -16.22
N PHE A 218 -1.53 2.34 -16.69
CA PHE A 218 -0.21 1.74 -16.90
C PHE A 218 0.40 1.19 -15.61
N GLU A 219 0.32 1.94 -14.51
CA GLU A 219 0.80 1.48 -13.19
C GLU A 219 0.10 0.18 -12.77
N ILE A 220 -1.22 0.08 -12.95
CA ILE A 220 -1.97 -1.14 -12.66
C ILE A 220 -1.52 -2.28 -13.57
N ALA A 221 -1.28 -2.00 -14.85
CA ALA A 221 -0.76 -3.00 -15.78
C ALA A 221 0.60 -3.56 -15.31
N VAL A 222 1.50 -2.69 -14.84
CA VAL A 222 2.79 -3.11 -14.26
C VAL A 222 2.58 -3.94 -13.00
N GLN A 223 1.66 -3.56 -12.12
CA GLN A 223 1.38 -4.30 -10.88
C GLN A 223 0.76 -5.68 -11.11
N HIS A 224 0.13 -5.91 -12.27
CA HIS A 224 -0.58 -7.15 -12.57
C HIS A 224 0.02 -7.93 -13.74
N CYS A 225 1.18 -7.52 -14.27
CA CYS A 225 1.76 -8.12 -15.48
C CYS A 225 2.28 -9.55 -15.25
N ASP A 226 2.56 -9.92 -14.01
CA ASP A 226 2.99 -11.26 -13.57
C ASP A 226 1.81 -12.19 -13.21
N GLY A 227 0.61 -11.64 -13.03
CA GLY A 227 -0.61 -12.39 -12.74
C GLY A 227 -1.19 -13.09 -13.96
N GLY A 228 -1.17 -14.43 -14.00
CA GLY A 228 -1.69 -15.23 -15.11
C GLY A 228 -3.18 -14.99 -15.46
N TRP A 229 -4.00 -14.58 -14.48
CA TRP A 229 -5.41 -14.22 -14.67
C TRP A 229 -5.61 -12.84 -15.33
N SER A 230 -4.66 -11.93 -15.18
CA SER A 230 -4.74 -10.54 -15.64
C SER A 230 -4.39 -10.38 -17.12
N VAL A 231 -3.65 -11.34 -17.69
CA VAL A 231 -3.08 -11.25 -19.05
C VAL A 231 -4.12 -10.90 -20.10
N LYS A 232 -5.30 -11.54 -20.10
CA LYS A 232 -6.35 -11.26 -21.10
C LYS A 232 -6.83 -9.81 -21.07
N ARG A 233 -7.01 -9.24 -19.88
CA ARG A 233 -7.49 -7.85 -19.69
C ARG A 233 -6.40 -6.85 -20.02
N LEU A 234 -5.14 -7.16 -19.68
CA LEU A 234 -3.99 -6.36 -20.08
C LEU A 234 -3.79 -6.34 -21.60
N THR A 235 -3.94 -7.48 -22.28
CA THR A 235 -3.90 -7.52 -23.75
C THR A 235 -5.03 -6.71 -24.36
N ALA A 236 -6.26 -6.86 -23.88
CA ALA A 236 -7.40 -6.09 -24.39
C ALA A 236 -7.20 -4.57 -24.20
N TRP A 237 -6.64 -4.15 -23.07
CA TRP A 237 -6.27 -2.76 -22.81
C TRP A 237 -5.19 -2.25 -23.77
N LEU A 238 -4.12 -3.03 -23.98
CA LEU A 238 -3.05 -2.68 -24.93
C LEU A 238 -3.59 -2.54 -26.36
N ASP A 239 -4.41 -3.49 -26.80
CA ASP A 239 -5.06 -3.46 -28.12
C ASP A 239 -5.95 -2.22 -28.29
N ALA A 240 -6.68 -1.83 -27.24
CA ALA A 240 -7.51 -0.63 -27.24
C ALA A 240 -6.66 0.65 -27.34
N ILE A 241 -5.55 0.72 -26.58
CA ILE A 241 -4.60 1.84 -26.67
C ILE A 241 -4.00 1.96 -28.07
N GLU A 242 -3.58 0.84 -28.68
CA GLU A 242 -3.01 0.85 -30.03
C GLU A 242 -4.00 1.33 -31.09
N LYS A 243 -5.29 1.06 -30.89
CA LYS A 243 -6.38 1.54 -31.76
C LYS A 243 -6.84 2.97 -31.46
N GLY A 244 -6.32 3.60 -30.40
CA GLY A 244 -6.75 4.92 -29.94
C GLY A 244 -8.14 4.93 -29.28
N GLU A 245 -8.58 3.78 -28.77
CA GLU A 245 -9.84 3.63 -28.06
C GLU A 245 -9.68 4.06 -26.58
N ASN A 246 -10.71 4.71 -26.03
CA ASN A 246 -10.73 5.09 -24.61
C ASN A 246 -11.26 3.93 -23.76
N TRP A 247 -10.40 2.96 -23.48
CA TRP A 247 -10.71 1.82 -22.62
C TRP A 247 -9.91 1.91 -21.32
N SER A 248 -10.61 1.98 -20.18
CA SER A 248 -9.96 2.10 -18.88
C SER A 248 -9.68 0.73 -18.26
N LEU A 249 -8.41 0.46 -17.98
CA LEU A 249 -8.02 -0.75 -17.26
C LEU A 249 -8.55 -0.74 -15.83
N ARG A 250 -8.51 0.41 -15.14
CA ARG A 250 -9.07 0.56 -13.78
C ARG A 250 -10.51 0.11 -13.65
N ARG A 251 -11.36 0.51 -14.60
CA ARG A 251 -12.79 0.13 -14.59
C ARG A 251 -13.03 -1.33 -14.91
N ASN A 252 -12.10 -1.94 -15.63
CA ASN A 252 -12.25 -3.26 -16.22
C ASN A 252 -11.24 -4.26 -15.69
N LEU A 253 -10.64 -4.05 -14.52
CA LEU A 253 -9.69 -5.02 -13.97
C LEU A 253 -10.41 -6.17 -13.26
N TYR A 254 -11.44 -5.86 -12.46
CA TYR A 254 -12.12 -6.78 -11.53
C TYR A 254 -13.43 -7.39 -12.05
N GLY A 255 -13.67 -7.38 -13.36
CA GLY A 255 -14.84 -8.05 -13.90
C GLY A 255 -14.64 -9.57 -13.92
N TYR A 256 -15.72 -10.34 -13.78
CA TYR A 256 -15.75 -11.69 -14.33
C TYR A 256 -16.01 -11.60 -15.84
N SER A 257 -15.30 -12.43 -16.61
CA SER A 257 -15.51 -12.61 -18.05
C SER A 257 -16.62 -13.62 -18.30
#